data_AF-A0A359F3U9-F1
#
_entry.id   AF-A0A359F3U9-F1
#
_cell.length_a   1.000
_cell.length_b   1.000
_cell.length_c   1.000
_cell.angle_alpha   90.00
_cell.angle_beta   90.00
_cell.angle_gamma   90.00
#
_symmetry.space_group_name_H-M   'P 1'
#
loop_
_entity.id
_entity.type
_entity.pdbx_description
1 polymer ?
#
loop_
_entity_poly.entity_id
_entity_poly.type
_entity_poly.pdbx_seq_one_letter_code
_entity_poly.pdbx_strand_id
1 'polypeptide(L)'
;MSLADQLVRLSARQMGRRGFLGKSAVVGSAMVVAPRDLVLRPQTAYAAICGKSLCSTGYTEFCCTITGVNACPPGTVTGGWWKVDGSQFCGGGARYYLDCNAQCGTCGCGGRGLCGGECSGTGCGCANGDCNNWRSGCNKFRYGQCNQDIPCLGPIVCRVVTCTPPWLFDPSCGTTSRTDENTRNHTRPCAESSFGAVDVVEASGTELIVQGWAFNQDDYVESTLVRVYLDGAIWSDADANQIREDVGAMYPAFGSAHGFSIRQYVAPGKHSVCVYAIDRSSGRGSFLAFREFEVPEPPLAEASELTDSGEGAPQ
;
A
#
# COMPACT_ATOMS: atom_id res chain seq x y z
N MET A 1 36.11 -11.83 38.73
CA MET A 1 35.05 -11.59 37.72
C MET A 1 35.73 -11.34 36.39
N SER A 2 35.39 -12.11 35.35
CA SER A 2 36.05 -12.04 34.05
C SER A 2 35.78 -10.70 33.35
N LEU A 3 36.77 -10.19 32.60
CA LEU A 3 36.63 -9.02 31.71
C LEU A 3 35.46 -9.19 30.72
N ALA A 4 35.16 -10.43 30.32
CA ALA A 4 34.00 -10.74 29.50
C ALA A 4 32.67 -10.43 30.22
N ASP A 5 32.60 -10.70 31.52
CA ASP A 5 31.42 -10.44 32.35
C ASP A 5 31.17 -8.94 32.54
N GLN A 6 32.24 -8.14 32.63
CA GLN A 6 32.14 -6.68 32.73
C GLN A 6 31.73 -6.05 31.39
N LEU A 7 32.26 -6.54 30.26
CA LEU A 7 31.89 -6.07 28.92
C LEU A 7 30.43 -6.40 28.56
N VAL A 8 29.96 -7.59 28.91
CA VAL A 8 28.54 -7.99 28.74
C VAL A 8 27.63 -7.11 29.59
N ARG A 9 27.99 -6.82 30.84
CA ARG A 9 27.20 -5.95 31.72
C ARG A 9 27.18 -4.49 31.27
N LEU A 10 28.28 -3.97 30.72
CA LEU A 10 28.35 -2.61 30.19
C LEU A 10 27.54 -2.47 28.90
N SER A 11 27.63 -3.45 27.99
CA SER A 11 26.83 -3.48 26.75
C SER A 11 25.33 -3.64 27.04
N ALA A 12 24.97 -4.47 28.02
CA ALA A 12 23.58 -4.66 28.45
C ALA A 12 22.98 -3.41 29.13
N ARG A 13 23.80 -2.57 29.80
CA ARG A 13 23.35 -1.29 30.36
C ARG A 13 23.07 -0.24 29.30
N GLN A 14 23.73 -0.33 28.14
CA GLN A 14 23.61 0.63 27.05
C GLN A 14 22.51 0.25 26.03
N MET A 15 21.96 -0.96 26.11
CA MET A 15 20.97 -1.47 25.16
C MET A 15 19.70 -1.94 25.89
N GLY A 16 18.55 -1.35 25.55
CA GLY A 16 17.26 -1.82 26.05
C GLY A 16 16.97 -3.28 25.65
N ARG A 17 16.10 -3.97 26.39
CA ARG A 17 15.76 -5.40 26.21
C ARG A 17 15.39 -5.76 24.76
N ARG A 18 14.66 -4.87 24.06
CA ARG A 18 14.33 -5.04 22.63
C ARG A 18 15.55 -4.98 21.72
N GLY A 19 16.49 -4.06 21.98
CA GLY A 19 17.73 -3.94 21.23
C GLY A 19 18.65 -5.14 21.45
N PHE A 20 18.71 -5.68 22.67
CA PHE A 20 19.48 -6.90 22.96
C PHE A 20 18.90 -8.12 22.24
N LEU A 21 17.59 -8.33 22.31
CA LEU A 21 16.91 -9.45 21.61
C LEU A 21 17.08 -9.34 20.09
N GLY A 22 16.91 -8.14 19.52
CA GLY A 22 17.10 -7.90 18.09
C GLY A 22 18.52 -8.22 17.61
N LYS A 23 19.55 -7.71 18.31
CA LYS A 23 20.94 -8.00 17.92
C LYS A 23 21.29 -9.48 18.10
N SER A 24 20.81 -10.12 19.16
CA SER A 24 21.04 -11.55 19.40
C SER A 24 20.40 -12.41 18.32
N ALA A 25 19.19 -12.06 17.88
CA ALA A 25 18.50 -12.73 16.78
C ALA A 25 19.28 -12.62 15.46
N VAL A 26 19.80 -11.42 15.13
CA VAL A 26 20.62 -11.21 13.92
C VAL A 26 21.90 -12.06 13.95
N VAL A 27 22.60 -12.12 15.09
CA VAL A 27 23.79 -12.97 15.23
C VAL A 27 23.44 -14.45 15.09
N GLY A 28 22.34 -14.91 15.73
CA GLY A 28 21.86 -16.28 15.62
C GLY A 28 21.54 -16.67 14.17
N SER A 29 20.79 -15.82 13.45
CA SER A 29 20.48 -16.04 12.03
C SER A 29 21.73 -16.08 11.17
N ALA A 30 22.72 -15.23 11.44
CA ALA A 30 23.98 -15.20 10.69
C ALA A 30 24.78 -16.50 10.88
N MET A 31 24.81 -17.07 12.09
CA MET A 31 25.43 -18.37 12.35
C MET A 31 24.76 -19.52 11.60
N VAL A 32 23.45 -19.44 11.34
CA VAL A 32 22.72 -20.47 10.58
C VAL A 32 22.91 -20.31 9.07
N VAL A 33 22.73 -19.10 8.55
CA VAL A 33 22.64 -18.84 7.10
C VAL A 33 24.03 -18.68 6.44
N ALA A 34 24.97 -18.10 7.18
CA ALA A 34 26.29 -17.74 6.69
C ALA A 34 27.41 -17.98 7.73
N PRO A 35 27.51 -19.19 8.34
CA PRO A 35 28.46 -19.47 9.42
C PRO A 35 29.92 -19.22 9.02
N ARG A 36 30.30 -19.66 7.81
CA ARG A 36 31.67 -19.51 7.31
C ARG A 36 32.01 -18.04 7.08
N ASP A 37 31.10 -17.28 6.48
CA ASP A 37 31.32 -15.86 6.21
C ASP A 37 31.38 -15.05 7.52
N LEU A 38 30.51 -15.35 8.48
CA LEU A 38 30.53 -14.73 9.80
C LEU A 38 31.84 -15.00 10.58
N VAL A 39 32.42 -16.19 10.44
CA VAL A 39 33.63 -16.61 11.16
C VAL A 39 34.92 -16.23 10.43
N LEU A 40 34.95 -16.32 9.11
CA LEU A 40 36.18 -16.22 8.32
C LEU A 40 36.43 -14.82 7.73
N ARG A 41 35.44 -13.92 7.76
CA ARG A 41 35.58 -12.56 7.23
C ARG A 41 35.31 -11.52 8.32
N PRO A 42 36.11 -10.44 8.38
CA PRO A 42 35.82 -9.33 9.28
C PRO A 42 34.59 -8.57 8.77
N GLN A 43 33.41 -8.93 9.26
CA GLN A 43 32.14 -8.30 8.89
C GLN A 43 31.12 -8.38 10.03
N THR A 44 30.01 -7.64 9.92
CA THR A 44 28.91 -7.72 10.88
C THR A 44 28.02 -8.95 10.60
N ALA A 45 27.31 -9.42 11.62
CA ALA A 45 26.30 -10.48 11.45
C ALA A 45 25.24 -10.11 10.39
N TYR A 46 24.84 -8.84 10.34
CA TYR A 46 23.92 -8.35 9.32
C TYR A 46 24.52 -8.47 7.91
N ALA A 47 25.77 -8.02 7.72
CA ALA A 47 26.46 -8.13 6.43
C ALA A 47 26.61 -9.59 5.95
N ALA A 48 26.89 -10.52 6.88
CA ALA A 48 26.97 -11.94 6.56
C ALA A 48 25.62 -12.51 6.05
N ILE A 49 24.50 -12.12 6.67
CA ILE A 49 23.15 -12.51 6.21
C ILE A 49 22.84 -11.90 4.84
N CYS A 50 23.20 -10.62 4.64
CA CYS A 50 22.91 -9.91 3.40
C CYS A 50 23.62 -10.50 2.17
N GLY A 51 24.68 -11.30 2.35
CA GLY A 51 25.32 -12.04 1.25
C GLY A 51 24.43 -13.10 0.57
N LYS A 52 23.30 -13.49 1.19
CA LYS A 52 22.32 -14.46 0.65
C LYS A 52 20.88 -13.96 0.77
N SER A 53 20.66 -12.67 0.56
CA SER A 53 19.36 -12.05 0.78
C SER A 53 18.55 -11.86 -0.50
N LEU A 54 17.31 -11.36 -0.38
CA LEU A 54 16.47 -11.02 -1.52
C LEU A 54 17.17 -10.02 -2.45
N CYS A 55 17.88 -9.04 -1.92
CA CYS A 55 18.67 -8.06 -2.68
C CYS A 55 19.66 -8.69 -3.68
N SER A 56 20.17 -9.89 -3.39
CA SER A 56 21.14 -10.61 -4.23
C SER A 56 20.52 -11.38 -5.41
N THR A 57 19.18 -11.51 -5.47
CA THR A 57 18.48 -12.35 -6.47
C THR A 57 18.43 -11.73 -7.87
N GLY A 58 18.63 -10.41 -7.97
CA GLY A 58 18.65 -9.68 -9.22
C GLY A 58 17.34 -9.01 -9.63
N TYR A 59 16.24 -9.28 -8.92
CA TYR A 59 14.96 -8.64 -9.17
C TYR A 59 14.91 -7.20 -8.66
N THR A 60 14.16 -6.34 -9.35
CA THR A 60 13.90 -4.97 -8.88
C THR A 60 12.76 -4.98 -7.86
N GLU A 61 12.88 -4.17 -6.80
CA GLU A 61 11.85 -4.02 -5.78
C GLU A 61 10.56 -3.35 -6.28
N PHE A 62 9.44 -3.63 -5.61
CA PHE A 62 8.17 -2.96 -5.90
C PHE A 62 8.10 -1.54 -5.34
N CYS A 63 7.38 -0.67 -6.04
CA CYS A 63 7.22 0.73 -5.66
C CYS A 63 6.51 0.86 -4.31
N CYS A 64 5.50 0.03 -4.03
CA CYS A 64 4.81 0.06 -2.74
C CYS A 64 5.73 -0.19 -1.54
N THR A 65 6.85 -0.93 -1.72
CA THR A 65 7.81 -1.16 -0.62
C THR A 65 8.68 0.08 -0.38
N ILE A 66 8.90 0.90 -1.40
CA ILE A 66 9.74 2.10 -1.33
C ILE A 66 8.92 3.32 -0.90
N THR A 67 7.74 3.52 -1.49
CA THR A 67 6.92 4.72 -1.30
C THR A 67 5.70 4.50 -0.40
N GLY A 68 5.35 3.24 -0.11
CA GLY A 68 4.08 2.88 0.52
C GLY A 68 2.91 2.79 -0.46
N VAL A 69 3.09 3.22 -1.71
CA VAL A 69 2.05 3.26 -2.73
C VAL A 69 2.52 2.50 -3.97
N ASN A 70 1.67 1.61 -4.48
CA ASN A 70 1.96 0.84 -5.67
C ASN A 70 1.82 1.67 -6.96
N ALA A 71 2.50 2.81 -7.06
CA ALA A 71 2.55 3.68 -8.23
C ALA A 71 3.98 4.18 -8.47
N CYS A 72 4.30 4.62 -9.70
CA CYS A 72 5.63 5.14 -9.99
C CYS A 72 5.91 6.41 -9.15
N PRO A 73 7.06 6.47 -8.44
CA PRO A 73 7.41 7.63 -7.64
C PRO A 73 7.66 8.88 -8.50
N PRO A 74 7.50 10.08 -7.93
CA PRO A 74 7.89 11.33 -8.59
C PRO A 74 9.33 11.27 -9.14
N GLY A 75 9.55 11.81 -10.34
CA GLY A 75 10.86 11.77 -11.02
C GLY A 75 11.16 10.47 -11.76
N THR A 76 10.21 9.53 -11.80
CA THR A 76 10.27 8.33 -12.64
C THR A 76 9.17 8.33 -13.69
N VAL A 77 9.33 7.48 -14.71
CA VAL A 77 8.35 7.27 -15.78
C VAL A 77 8.25 5.78 -16.10
N THR A 78 7.07 5.34 -16.51
CA THR A 78 6.85 3.97 -16.98
C THR A 78 7.61 3.75 -18.29
N GLY A 79 8.64 2.90 -18.29
CA GLY A 79 9.46 2.63 -19.48
C GLY A 79 8.92 1.49 -20.36
N GLY A 80 8.13 0.61 -19.77
CA GLY A 80 7.55 -0.58 -20.41
C GLY A 80 6.96 -1.52 -19.37
N TRP A 81 6.40 -2.64 -19.85
CA TRP A 81 5.72 -3.60 -18.99
C TRP A 81 5.82 -5.02 -19.52
N TRP A 82 5.68 -6.01 -18.66
CA TRP A 82 5.42 -7.39 -19.08
C TRP A 82 4.24 -7.96 -18.29
N LYS A 83 3.65 -9.03 -18.81
CA LYS A 83 2.55 -9.73 -18.16
C LYS A 83 2.95 -11.15 -17.75
N VAL A 84 2.12 -11.68 -16.87
CA VAL A 84 2.02 -13.09 -16.50
C VAL A 84 0.56 -13.49 -16.61
N ASP A 85 0.28 -14.60 -17.28
CA ASP A 85 -1.07 -15.15 -17.36
C ASP A 85 -1.35 -16.11 -16.19
N GLY A 86 -2.54 -16.11 -15.58
CA GLY A 86 -2.89 -17.08 -14.53
C GLY A 86 -2.31 -16.74 -13.15
N SER A 87 -2.31 -15.46 -12.77
CA SER A 87 -1.82 -14.99 -11.48
C SER A 87 -2.88 -15.13 -10.40
N GLN A 88 -2.54 -15.77 -9.29
CA GLN A 88 -3.44 -15.95 -8.14
C GLN A 88 -3.80 -14.62 -7.48
N PHE A 89 -2.89 -13.64 -7.57
CA PHE A 89 -3.10 -12.28 -7.06
C PHE A 89 -4.16 -11.50 -7.82
N CYS A 90 -4.50 -11.91 -9.04
CA CYS A 90 -5.54 -11.30 -9.87
C CYS A 90 -6.71 -12.26 -10.11
N GLY A 91 -7.03 -13.10 -9.12
CA GLY A 91 -8.14 -14.06 -9.23
C GLY A 91 -7.97 -15.11 -10.34
N GLY A 92 -6.73 -15.41 -10.75
CA GLY A 92 -6.42 -16.28 -11.88
C GLY A 92 -6.34 -15.56 -13.24
N GLY A 93 -6.55 -14.24 -13.27
CA GLY A 93 -6.37 -13.39 -14.44
C GLY A 93 -4.91 -13.08 -14.78
N ALA A 94 -4.71 -12.22 -15.77
CA ALA A 94 -3.38 -11.69 -16.10
C ALA A 94 -2.94 -10.65 -15.06
N ARG A 95 -1.64 -10.63 -14.77
CA ARG A 95 -1.00 -9.62 -13.91
C ARG A 95 0.11 -8.93 -14.68
N TYR A 96 0.19 -7.62 -14.55
CA TYR A 96 1.09 -6.76 -15.29
C TYR A 96 2.11 -6.14 -14.36
N TYR A 97 3.35 -6.10 -14.80
CA TYR A 97 4.46 -5.48 -14.08
C TYR A 97 5.00 -4.33 -14.93
N LEU A 98 5.03 -3.14 -14.36
CA LEU A 98 5.51 -1.94 -15.04
C LEU A 98 6.84 -1.51 -14.42
N ASP A 99 7.81 -1.20 -15.26
CA ASP A 99 9.11 -0.68 -14.82
C ASP A 99 9.05 0.85 -14.70
N CYS A 100 9.26 1.37 -13.50
CA CYS A 100 9.40 2.81 -13.24
C CYS A 100 10.88 3.18 -13.38
N ASN A 101 11.24 3.69 -14.56
CA ASN A 101 12.60 4.14 -14.86
C ASN A 101 12.84 5.54 -14.31
N ALA A 102 14.03 5.77 -13.76
CA ALA A 102 14.48 7.11 -13.45
C ALA A 102 14.55 7.97 -14.72
N GLN A 103 14.36 9.28 -14.58
CA GLN A 103 14.65 10.21 -15.67
C GLN A 103 16.13 10.60 -15.66
N CYS A 104 16.68 10.82 -16.84
CA CYS A 104 18.08 11.18 -17.00
C CYS A 104 18.35 12.68 -16.80
N GLY A 105 17.33 13.54 -16.84
CA GLY A 105 17.52 14.99 -16.71
C GLY A 105 18.49 15.53 -17.76
N THR A 106 19.56 16.19 -17.31
CA THR A 106 20.62 16.74 -18.18
C THR A 106 21.70 15.71 -18.56
N CYS A 107 21.59 14.47 -18.12
CA CYS A 107 22.54 13.41 -18.42
C CYS A 107 22.55 13.04 -19.90
N GLY A 108 23.77 12.84 -20.43
CA GLY A 108 23.96 12.23 -21.73
C GLY A 108 23.48 10.77 -21.73
N CYS A 109 22.92 10.34 -22.86
CA CYS A 109 22.48 8.98 -23.05
C CYS A 109 23.54 8.10 -23.70
N GLY A 110 23.75 6.89 -23.17
CA GLY A 110 24.57 5.90 -23.86
C GLY A 110 23.89 5.40 -25.14
N GLY A 111 24.62 4.67 -25.98
CA GLY A 111 24.11 4.15 -27.27
C GLY A 111 22.91 3.18 -27.19
N ARG A 112 22.46 2.82 -25.97
CA ARG A 112 21.26 2.01 -25.72
C ARG A 112 20.05 2.84 -25.27
N GLY A 113 20.12 4.18 -25.33
CA GLY A 113 19.06 5.06 -24.83
C GLY A 113 18.92 5.03 -23.30
N LEU A 114 20.01 4.70 -22.60
CA LEU A 114 20.03 4.61 -21.14
C LEU A 114 21.17 5.44 -20.53
N CYS A 115 20.89 6.18 -19.46
CA CYS A 115 21.91 6.86 -18.67
C CYS A 115 22.37 6.03 -17.46
N GLY A 116 23.54 6.38 -16.92
CA GLY A 116 24.09 5.75 -15.72
C GLY A 116 23.34 6.16 -14.46
N GLY A 117 23.23 5.25 -13.49
CA GLY A 117 22.57 5.50 -12.21
C GLY A 117 23.22 6.62 -11.40
N GLU A 118 24.54 6.73 -11.41
CA GLU A 118 25.26 7.87 -10.80
C GLU A 118 24.83 9.22 -11.39
N CYS A 119 24.47 9.23 -12.67
CA CYS A 119 24.05 10.43 -13.37
C CYS A 119 22.59 10.78 -13.06
N SER A 120 21.69 9.79 -13.08
CA SER A 120 20.26 9.98 -12.75
C SER A 120 19.99 10.10 -11.24
N GLY A 121 21.03 10.15 -10.40
CA GLY A 121 20.89 10.13 -8.93
C GLY A 121 20.33 8.81 -8.38
N THR A 122 20.33 7.75 -9.19
CA THR A 122 19.78 6.44 -8.87
C THR A 122 20.91 5.44 -8.61
N GLY A 123 21.43 5.43 -7.38
CA GLY A 123 22.41 4.44 -6.95
C GLY A 123 21.85 3.02 -7.03
N CYS A 124 22.68 2.06 -7.44
CA CYS A 124 22.33 0.64 -7.36
C CYS A 124 22.57 0.11 -5.95
N GLY A 125 21.54 -0.45 -5.32
CA GLY A 125 21.64 -1.05 -4.00
C GLY A 125 20.35 -1.75 -3.56
N CYS A 126 20.34 -2.27 -2.34
CA CYS A 126 19.13 -2.81 -1.74
C CYS A 126 18.14 -1.69 -1.47
N ALA A 127 16.87 -1.88 -1.82
CA ALA A 127 15.87 -0.85 -1.59
C ALA A 127 15.77 -0.50 -0.09
N ASN A 128 15.72 0.79 0.23
CA ASN A 128 15.78 1.34 1.58
C ASN A 128 17.02 0.93 2.40
N GLY A 129 18.09 0.43 1.74
CA GLY A 129 19.28 -0.09 2.42
C GLY A 129 19.03 -1.39 3.20
N ASP A 130 17.89 -2.05 3.01
CA ASP A 130 17.55 -3.30 3.70
C ASP A 130 17.70 -4.49 2.74
N CYS A 131 18.53 -5.45 3.12
CA CYS A 131 18.79 -6.62 2.30
C CYS A 131 17.62 -7.62 2.25
N ASN A 132 16.59 -7.48 3.10
CA ASN A 132 15.29 -8.15 2.94
C ASN A 132 14.48 -7.62 1.75
N ASN A 133 14.90 -6.50 1.18
CA ASN A 133 14.32 -5.96 -0.04
C ASN A 133 15.11 -6.40 -1.26
N TRP A 134 14.43 -6.47 -2.40
CA TRP A 134 15.05 -6.54 -3.71
C TRP A 134 15.83 -5.26 -4.02
N ARG A 135 16.59 -5.28 -5.10
CA ARG A 135 17.45 -4.14 -5.46
C ARG A 135 16.64 -3.02 -6.12
N SER A 136 17.12 -1.79 -5.98
CA SER A 136 16.62 -0.60 -6.67
C SER A 136 17.77 0.02 -7.46
N GLY A 137 17.49 0.60 -8.63
CA GLY A 137 18.49 1.35 -9.40
C GLY A 137 19.55 0.51 -10.12
N CYS A 138 19.45 -0.82 -10.09
CA CYS A 138 20.48 -1.72 -10.63
C CYS A 138 20.18 -2.23 -12.04
N ASN A 139 18.90 -2.45 -12.37
CA ASN A 139 18.50 -2.99 -13.65
C ASN A 139 18.39 -1.85 -14.67
N LYS A 140 19.14 -1.97 -15.78
CA LYS A 140 19.20 -0.96 -16.86
C LYS A 140 18.74 -1.58 -18.17
N PHE A 141 17.43 -1.57 -18.39
CA PHE A 141 16.82 -1.94 -19.66
C PHE A 141 15.46 -1.24 -19.79
N ARG A 142 14.90 -1.30 -21.00
CA ARG A 142 13.57 -0.77 -21.32
C ARG A 142 12.92 -1.66 -22.38
N TYR A 143 11.70 -2.13 -22.15
CA TYR A 143 10.98 -2.95 -23.13
C TYR A 143 10.41 -2.16 -24.32
N GLY A 144 10.24 -0.84 -24.18
CA GLY A 144 9.81 0.00 -25.29
C GLY A 144 8.30 -0.02 -25.53
N GLN A 145 7.47 -0.14 -24.49
CA GLN A 145 6.01 -0.13 -24.63
C GLN A 145 5.34 1.12 -24.05
N CYS A 146 6.01 1.88 -23.17
CA CYS A 146 5.45 3.09 -22.56
C CYS A 146 6.38 4.29 -22.76
N ASN A 147 5.82 5.50 -22.82
CA ASN A 147 6.54 6.77 -22.98
C ASN A 147 7.61 6.78 -24.09
N GLN A 148 7.32 6.17 -25.25
CA GLN A 148 8.31 5.93 -26.33
C GLN A 148 8.97 7.20 -26.88
N ASP A 149 8.33 8.34 -26.69
CA ASP A 149 8.83 9.67 -26.99
C ASP A 149 10.05 10.06 -26.15
N ILE A 150 10.24 9.49 -24.96
CA ILE A 150 11.40 9.76 -24.10
C ILE A 150 12.60 8.94 -24.61
N PRO A 151 13.65 9.56 -25.18
CA PRO A 151 14.76 8.84 -25.80
C PRO A 151 15.77 8.31 -24.78
N CYS A 152 15.74 8.84 -23.54
CA CYS A 152 16.76 8.60 -22.54
C CYS A 152 16.18 8.30 -21.18
N LEU A 153 16.36 7.07 -20.70
CA LEU A 153 15.89 6.62 -19.39
C LEU A 153 17.02 6.11 -18.51
N GLY A 154 16.87 6.30 -17.21
CA GLY A 154 17.78 5.79 -16.21
C GLY A 154 17.46 4.34 -15.83
N PRO A 155 18.15 3.83 -14.81
CA PRO A 155 17.85 2.52 -14.24
C PRO A 155 16.42 2.44 -13.70
N ILE A 156 15.92 1.22 -13.57
CA ILE A 156 14.61 0.94 -12.97
C ILE A 156 14.72 1.17 -11.47
N VAL A 157 13.96 2.14 -10.95
CA VAL A 157 13.91 2.49 -9.53
C VAL A 157 13.08 1.44 -8.79
N CYS A 158 11.89 1.15 -9.31
CA CYS A 158 10.96 0.21 -8.71
C CYS A 158 9.98 -0.33 -9.76
N ARG A 159 9.17 -1.31 -9.37
CA ARG A 159 8.12 -1.89 -10.21
C ARG A 159 6.74 -1.67 -9.62
N VAL A 160 5.80 -1.31 -10.48
CA VAL A 160 4.37 -1.36 -10.16
C VAL A 160 3.83 -2.70 -10.61
N VAL A 161 2.85 -3.22 -9.88
CA VAL A 161 2.15 -4.45 -10.26
C VAL A 161 0.65 -4.29 -10.20
N THR A 162 -0.07 -4.72 -11.22
CA THR A 162 -1.50 -4.46 -11.33
C THR A 162 -2.21 -5.58 -12.07
N CYS A 163 -3.48 -5.80 -11.74
CA CYS A 163 -4.41 -6.66 -12.45
C CYS A 163 -5.09 -5.91 -13.61
N THR A 164 -5.01 -4.58 -13.62
CA THR A 164 -5.50 -3.74 -14.71
C THR A 164 -4.45 -3.66 -15.83
N PRO A 165 -4.83 -3.86 -17.10
CA PRO A 165 -3.94 -3.64 -18.21
C PRO A 165 -3.37 -2.20 -18.25
N PRO A 166 -2.03 -2.01 -18.40
CA PRO A 166 -1.38 -0.70 -18.34
C PRO A 166 -1.98 0.37 -19.25
N TRP A 167 -2.34 0.01 -20.47
CA TRP A 167 -2.88 0.93 -21.48
C TRP A 167 -4.30 1.45 -21.16
N LEU A 168 -4.95 0.94 -20.11
CA LEU A 168 -6.25 1.47 -19.67
C LEU A 168 -6.11 2.67 -18.73
N PHE A 169 -5.00 2.79 -18.00
CA PHE A 169 -4.78 3.88 -17.04
C PHE A 169 -3.56 4.75 -17.37
N ASP A 170 -2.64 4.26 -18.20
CA ASP A 170 -1.50 5.02 -18.73
C ASP A 170 -1.57 5.08 -20.26
N PRO A 171 -1.99 6.21 -20.85
CA PRO A 171 -2.14 6.34 -22.31
C PRO A 171 -0.81 6.33 -23.05
N SER A 172 0.32 6.46 -22.36
CA SER A 172 1.65 6.34 -22.96
C SER A 172 2.00 4.89 -23.31
N CYS A 173 1.27 3.92 -22.74
CA CYS A 173 1.53 2.50 -22.89
C CYS A 173 0.76 1.88 -24.07
N GLY A 174 1.47 1.14 -24.93
CA GLY A 174 0.90 0.34 -26.00
C GLY A 174 0.52 -1.09 -25.56
N THR A 175 -0.09 -1.84 -26.47
CA THR A 175 -0.60 -3.21 -26.25
C THR A 175 0.37 -4.32 -26.66
N THR A 176 1.54 -3.98 -27.22
CA THR A 176 2.56 -4.97 -27.60
C THR A 176 2.99 -5.74 -26.35
N SER A 177 2.64 -7.02 -26.26
CA SER A 177 2.84 -7.79 -25.04
C SER A 177 4.27 -8.37 -24.93
N ARG A 178 4.82 -8.28 -23.72
CA ARG A 178 5.97 -9.07 -23.26
C ARG A 178 5.49 -9.97 -22.14
N THR A 179 6.03 -11.19 -22.07
CA THR A 179 5.59 -12.19 -21.09
C THR A 179 6.80 -12.78 -20.38
N ASP A 180 6.71 -12.90 -19.06
CA ASP A 180 7.71 -13.62 -18.25
C ASP A 180 7.04 -14.36 -17.09
N GLU A 181 6.66 -15.60 -17.36
CA GLU A 181 5.93 -16.46 -16.44
C GLU A 181 6.72 -16.85 -15.18
N ASN A 182 8.04 -16.63 -15.16
CA ASN A 182 8.85 -16.85 -13.95
C ASN A 182 8.47 -15.87 -12.82
N THR A 183 7.87 -14.73 -13.17
CA THR A 183 7.47 -13.70 -12.20
C THR A 183 6.06 -13.91 -11.64
N ARG A 184 5.39 -15.04 -11.95
CA ARG A 184 4.01 -15.32 -11.52
C ARG A 184 3.75 -15.10 -10.04
N ASN A 185 4.70 -15.50 -9.21
CA ASN A 185 4.58 -15.46 -7.76
C ASN A 185 5.27 -14.24 -7.12
N HIS A 186 5.80 -13.31 -7.92
CA HIS A 186 6.47 -12.13 -7.38
C HIS A 186 5.44 -11.14 -6.85
N THR A 187 5.44 -10.91 -5.54
CA THR A 187 4.54 -9.94 -4.93
C THR A 187 5.15 -9.37 -3.65
N ARG A 188 4.54 -8.29 -3.15
CA ARG A 188 4.73 -7.78 -1.79
C ARG A 188 3.35 -7.57 -1.17
N PRO A 189 3.20 -7.79 0.15
CA PRO A 189 1.93 -7.54 0.84
C PRO A 189 1.37 -6.14 0.60
N CYS A 190 2.26 -5.13 0.48
CA CYS A 190 1.85 -3.75 0.20
C CYS A 190 1.17 -3.54 -1.15
N ALA A 191 1.41 -4.40 -2.15
CA ALA A 191 0.81 -4.25 -3.48
C ALA A 191 -0.64 -4.74 -3.50
N GLU A 192 -0.99 -5.57 -2.52
CA GLU A 192 -2.26 -6.30 -2.42
C GLU A 192 -3.16 -5.75 -1.31
N SER A 193 -2.67 -4.76 -0.56
CA SER A 193 -3.39 -4.14 0.54
C SER A 193 -4.13 -2.90 0.05
N SER A 194 -5.44 -2.92 0.13
CA SER A 194 -6.26 -1.71 0.01
C SER A 194 -5.93 -0.74 1.16
N PHE A 195 -6.04 0.55 0.91
CA PHE A 195 -5.78 1.58 1.92
C PHE A 195 -6.73 2.76 1.73
N GLY A 196 -6.86 3.59 2.75
CA GLY A 196 -7.86 4.66 2.74
C GLY A 196 -7.87 5.45 4.02
N ALA A 197 -8.81 6.40 4.11
CA ALA A 197 -9.11 7.12 5.32
C ALA A 197 -10.62 7.27 5.50
N VAL A 198 -11.05 7.35 6.76
CA VAL A 198 -12.40 7.71 7.15
C VAL A 198 -12.35 9.13 7.70
N ASP A 199 -12.97 10.05 6.98
CA ASP A 199 -12.93 11.48 7.24
C ASP A 199 -14.05 11.90 8.20
N VAL A 200 -15.23 11.27 8.07
CA VAL A 200 -16.45 11.61 8.83
C VAL A 200 -17.07 10.35 9.43
N VAL A 201 -17.37 10.41 10.74
CA VAL A 201 -18.29 9.50 11.44
C VAL A 201 -19.10 10.36 12.40
N GLU A 202 -20.28 10.79 11.98
CA GLU A 202 -21.07 11.79 12.71
C GLU A 202 -22.56 11.43 12.70
N ALA A 203 -23.22 11.60 13.84
CA ALA A 203 -24.67 11.43 13.98
C ALA A 203 -25.36 12.80 14.06
N SER A 204 -26.38 13.02 13.23
CA SER A 204 -27.26 14.18 13.26
C SER A 204 -28.69 13.72 13.53
N GLY A 205 -29.16 13.89 14.76
CA GLY A 205 -30.36 13.18 15.22
C GLY A 205 -30.09 11.68 15.18
N THR A 206 -30.95 10.92 14.50
CA THR A 206 -30.75 9.47 14.28
C THR A 206 -30.03 9.13 12.98
N GLU A 207 -29.70 10.10 12.13
CA GLU A 207 -28.98 9.83 10.89
C GLU A 207 -27.46 9.77 11.15
N LEU A 208 -26.86 8.62 10.87
CA LEU A 208 -25.41 8.43 10.90
C LEU A 208 -24.84 8.63 9.49
N ILE A 209 -23.80 9.45 9.40
CA ILE A 209 -23.05 9.72 8.19
C ILE A 209 -21.64 9.15 8.36
N VAL A 210 -21.21 8.31 7.41
CA VAL A 210 -19.84 7.76 7.33
C VAL A 210 -19.26 8.08 5.96
N GLN A 211 -18.18 8.85 5.91
CA GLN A 211 -17.57 9.27 4.64
C GLN A 211 -16.05 9.14 4.68
N GLY A 212 -15.46 8.97 3.50
CA GLY A 212 -14.01 8.88 3.33
C GLY A 212 -13.62 8.51 1.91
N TRP A 213 -12.49 7.84 1.78
CA TRP A 213 -11.98 7.32 0.52
C TRP A 213 -11.21 6.01 0.73
N ALA A 214 -11.14 5.18 -0.30
CA ALA A 214 -10.40 3.92 -0.28
C ALA A 214 -9.91 3.54 -1.69
N PHE A 215 -8.66 3.07 -1.78
CA PHE A 215 -8.03 2.55 -2.98
C PHE A 215 -7.74 1.06 -2.87
N ASN A 216 -7.76 0.39 -4.01
CA ASN A 216 -7.18 -0.92 -4.19
C ASN A 216 -5.84 -0.75 -4.91
N GLN A 217 -4.76 -1.33 -4.39
CA GLN A 217 -3.43 -1.09 -4.95
C GLN A 217 -3.12 -1.92 -6.19
N ASP A 218 -3.78 -3.06 -6.37
CA ASP A 218 -3.60 -3.93 -7.53
C ASP A 218 -4.65 -3.71 -8.63
N ASP A 219 -5.65 -2.84 -8.41
CA ASP A 219 -6.64 -2.45 -9.43
C ASP A 219 -6.78 -0.93 -9.50
N TYR A 220 -6.49 -0.39 -10.68
CA TYR A 220 -6.44 1.05 -10.94
C TYR A 220 -7.75 1.62 -11.47
N VAL A 221 -8.69 0.76 -11.88
CA VAL A 221 -9.91 1.18 -12.58
C VAL A 221 -11.15 0.80 -11.79
N GLU A 222 -11.16 -0.37 -11.15
CA GLU A 222 -12.31 -0.78 -10.34
C GLU A 222 -12.31 -0.09 -8.97
N SER A 223 -13.49 0.36 -8.53
CA SER A 223 -13.67 0.96 -7.21
C SER A 223 -13.52 -0.08 -6.10
N THR A 224 -12.97 0.34 -4.97
CA THR A 224 -12.86 -0.52 -3.77
C THR A 224 -14.21 -0.64 -3.06
N LEU A 225 -14.56 -1.84 -2.59
CA LEU A 225 -15.73 -2.02 -1.74
C LEU A 225 -15.41 -1.57 -0.32
N VAL A 226 -16.21 -0.68 0.25
CA VAL A 226 -16.11 -0.26 1.65
C VAL A 226 -17.21 -0.95 2.44
N ARG A 227 -16.81 -1.73 3.44
CA ARG A 227 -17.72 -2.41 4.36
C ARG A 227 -17.66 -1.77 5.73
N VAL A 228 -18.82 -1.35 6.21
CA VAL A 228 -19.01 -0.72 7.52
C VAL A 228 -19.75 -1.68 8.45
N TYR A 229 -19.18 -1.88 9.62
CA TYR A 229 -19.81 -2.60 10.72
C TYR A 229 -20.31 -1.60 11.76
N LEU A 230 -21.52 -1.81 12.26
CA LEU A 230 -22.09 -1.13 13.42
C LEU A 230 -22.24 -2.17 14.53
N ASP A 231 -21.61 -1.92 15.69
CA ASP A 231 -21.65 -2.81 16.86
C ASP A 231 -21.26 -4.26 16.56
N GLY A 232 -20.27 -4.43 15.68
CA GLY A 232 -19.73 -5.73 15.29
C GLY A 232 -20.55 -6.48 14.23
N ALA A 233 -21.70 -5.96 13.78
CA ALA A 233 -22.50 -6.52 12.69
C ALA A 233 -22.34 -5.69 11.41
N ILE A 234 -22.42 -6.34 10.24
CA ILE A 234 -22.40 -5.61 8.95
C ILE A 234 -23.61 -4.67 8.93
N TRP A 235 -23.33 -3.38 8.75
CA TRP A 235 -24.35 -2.34 8.69
C TRP A 235 -24.57 -1.86 7.26
N SER A 236 -23.50 -1.65 6.50
CA SER A 236 -23.60 -1.15 5.14
C SER A 236 -22.36 -1.50 4.31
N ASP A 237 -22.58 -1.60 3.01
CA ASP A 237 -21.55 -1.68 1.99
C ASP A 237 -21.72 -0.50 1.02
N ALA A 238 -20.62 0.07 0.55
CA ALA A 238 -20.62 1.11 -0.47
C ALA A 238 -19.41 0.99 -1.38
N ASP A 239 -19.59 1.37 -2.64
CA ASP A 239 -18.47 1.51 -3.56
C ASP A 239 -17.77 2.84 -3.36
N ALA A 240 -16.45 2.79 -3.23
CA ALA A 240 -15.59 3.95 -3.24
C ALA A 240 -15.44 4.45 -4.69
N ASN A 241 -16.50 5.04 -5.24
CA ASN A 241 -16.57 5.51 -6.64
C ASN A 241 -16.96 7.00 -6.76
N GLN A 242 -17.13 7.70 -5.64
CA GLN A 242 -17.46 9.12 -5.63
C GLN A 242 -16.21 9.97 -5.89
N ILE A 243 -16.41 11.15 -6.48
CA ILE A 243 -15.31 12.05 -6.83
C ILE A 243 -14.76 12.76 -5.58
N ARG A 244 -13.45 12.65 -5.39
CA ARG A 244 -12.64 13.37 -4.41
C ARG A 244 -11.41 13.95 -5.09
N GLU A 245 -11.53 15.18 -5.59
CA GLU A 245 -10.45 15.86 -6.34
C GLU A 245 -9.20 16.08 -5.48
N ASP A 246 -9.39 16.36 -4.19
CA ASP A 246 -8.32 16.48 -3.20
C ASP A 246 -7.52 15.18 -3.06
N VAL A 247 -8.22 14.04 -3.02
CA VAL A 247 -7.61 12.70 -2.96
C VAL A 247 -6.90 12.37 -4.28
N GLY A 248 -7.56 12.64 -5.41
CA GLY A 248 -6.96 12.44 -6.74
C GLY A 248 -5.71 13.30 -6.98
N ALA A 249 -5.65 14.51 -6.43
CA ALA A 249 -4.47 15.36 -6.51
C ALA A 249 -3.29 14.80 -5.69
N MET A 250 -3.56 14.14 -4.56
CA MET A 250 -2.55 13.49 -3.73
C MET A 250 -2.11 12.13 -4.29
N TYR A 251 -3.01 11.42 -4.97
CA TYR A 251 -2.75 10.11 -5.59
C TYR A 251 -3.11 10.10 -7.08
N PRO A 252 -2.41 10.88 -7.94
CA PRO A 252 -2.81 11.06 -9.34
C PRO A 252 -2.89 9.77 -10.15
N ALA A 253 -2.07 8.77 -9.81
CA ALA A 253 -2.03 7.49 -10.51
C ALA A 253 -3.34 6.69 -10.39
N PHE A 254 -4.14 6.93 -9.35
CA PHE A 254 -5.42 6.24 -9.14
C PHE A 254 -6.63 7.07 -9.58
N GLY A 255 -6.45 8.38 -9.81
CA GLY A 255 -7.55 9.29 -10.12
C GLY A 255 -8.41 9.65 -8.91
N SER A 256 -9.50 10.38 -9.15
CA SER A 256 -10.34 10.99 -8.09
C SER A 256 -11.57 10.19 -7.70
N ALA A 257 -11.97 9.17 -8.47
CA ALA A 257 -13.21 8.42 -8.27
C ALA A 257 -13.08 7.32 -7.21
N HIS A 258 -12.65 7.68 -6.01
CA HIS A 258 -12.33 6.75 -4.91
C HIS A 258 -12.91 7.15 -3.54
N GLY A 259 -13.86 8.09 -3.54
CA GLY A 259 -14.60 8.51 -2.35
C GLY A 259 -15.80 7.61 -2.06
N PHE A 260 -16.20 7.51 -0.80
CA PHE A 260 -17.45 6.87 -0.40
C PHE A 260 -18.23 7.77 0.58
N SER A 261 -19.55 7.66 0.55
CA SER A 261 -20.45 8.33 1.50
C SER A 261 -21.66 7.47 1.78
N ILE A 262 -21.85 7.10 3.05
CA ILE A 262 -22.97 6.29 3.54
C ILE A 262 -23.79 7.14 4.50
N ARG A 263 -25.11 7.13 4.34
CA ARG A 263 -26.05 7.76 5.27
C ARG A 263 -27.18 6.80 5.56
N GLN A 264 -27.37 6.42 6.83
CA GLN A 264 -28.55 5.66 7.24
C GLN A 264 -28.91 5.98 8.69
N TYR A 265 -30.13 5.60 9.09
CA TYR A 265 -30.60 5.79 10.44
C TYR A 265 -30.04 4.72 11.39
N VAL A 266 -29.68 5.15 12.59
CA VAL A 266 -29.22 4.33 13.71
C VAL A 266 -30.08 4.66 14.93
N ALA A 267 -30.37 3.64 15.74
CA ALA A 267 -31.12 3.83 16.96
C ALA A 267 -30.39 4.79 17.93
N PRO A 268 -31.09 5.49 18.82
CA PRO A 268 -30.45 6.19 19.92
C PRO A 268 -29.63 5.27 20.79
N GLY A 269 -28.52 5.78 21.32
CA GLY A 269 -27.63 5.06 22.22
C GLY A 269 -26.15 5.11 21.81
N LYS A 270 -25.34 4.33 22.52
CA LYS A 270 -23.90 4.22 22.27
C LYS A 270 -23.64 3.18 21.19
N HIS A 271 -22.82 3.56 20.23
CA HIS A 271 -22.51 2.75 19.08
C HIS A 271 -21.02 2.76 18.76
N SER A 272 -20.58 1.75 18.03
CA SER A 272 -19.24 1.62 17.49
C SER A 272 -19.29 1.34 15.99
N VAL A 273 -18.41 2.00 15.23
CA VAL A 273 -18.26 1.81 13.78
C VAL A 273 -16.86 1.30 13.48
N CYS A 274 -16.79 0.19 12.75
CA CYS A 274 -15.55 -0.32 12.13
C CYS A 274 -15.68 -0.23 10.61
N VAL A 275 -14.66 0.32 9.94
CA VAL A 275 -14.66 0.48 8.47
C VAL A 275 -13.50 -0.31 7.88
N TYR A 276 -13.80 -1.07 6.83
CA TYR A 276 -12.83 -1.86 6.07
C TYR A 276 -12.92 -1.56 4.57
N ALA A 277 -11.76 -1.48 3.92
CA ALA A 277 -11.64 -1.57 2.47
C ALA A 277 -11.49 -3.03 2.06
N ILE A 278 -12.30 -3.49 1.13
CA ILE A 278 -12.34 -4.87 0.65
C ILE A 278 -11.93 -4.88 -0.83
N ASP A 279 -10.82 -5.56 -1.13
CA ASP A 279 -10.46 -5.90 -2.50
C ASP A 279 -11.46 -6.94 -3.03
N ARG A 280 -12.21 -6.55 -4.07
CA ARG A 280 -13.28 -7.38 -4.65
C ARG A 280 -12.75 -8.65 -5.32
N SER A 281 -11.54 -8.62 -5.85
CA SER A 281 -10.97 -9.75 -6.62
C SER A 281 -10.54 -10.89 -5.70
N SER A 282 -9.99 -10.56 -4.54
CA SER A 282 -9.43 -11.52 -3.59
C SER A 282 -10.27 -11.73 -2.33
N GLY A 283 -11.19 -10.80 -2.04
CA GLY A 283 -11.95 -10.74 -0.79
C GLY A 283 -11.13 -10.28 0.42
N ARG A 284 -9.88 -9.84 0.23
CA ARG A 284 -9.02 -9.37 1.33
C ARG A 284 -9.55 -8.07 1.91
N GLY A 285 -9.70 -8.05 3.23
CA GLY A 285 -10.10 -6.85 3.98
C GLY A 285 -8.91 -6.13 4.61
N SER A 286 -8.88 -4.81 4.44
CA SER A 286 -7.91 -3.91 5.05
C SER A 286 -8.64 -2.97 6.01
N PHE A 287 -8.21 -2.95 7.27
CA PHE A 287 -8.80 -2.08 8.29
C PHE A 287 -8.49 -0.61 7.98
N LEU A 288 -9.51 0.25 7.99
CA LEU A 288 -9.36 1.69 7.81
C LEU A 288 -9.51 2.46 9.12
N ALA A 289 -10.60 2.22 9.86
CA ALA A 289 -10.88 2.97 11.07
C ALA A 289 -11.81 2.24 12.05
N PHE A 290 -11.69 2.65 13.32
CA PHE A 290 -12.61 2.34 14.41
C PHE A 290 -12.99 3.65 15.10
N ARG A 291 -14.29 3.86 15.39
CA ARG A 291 -14.81 5.02 16.12
C ARG A 291 -15.96 4.59 17.03
N GLU A 292 -16.04 5.21 18.19
CA GLU A 292 -17.21 5.13 19.08
C GLU A 292 -17.93 6.49 19.02
N PHE A 293 -19.24 6.46 19.10
CA PHE A 293 -20.10 7.65 19.08
C PHE A 293 -21.41 7.37 19.81
N GLU A 294 -22.16 8.44 20.07
CA GLU A 294 -23.46 8.37 20.73
C GLU A 294 -24.51 9.07 19.87
N VAL A 295 -25.62 8.38 19.63
CA VAL A 295 -26.77 8.89 18.92
C VAL A 295 -27.76 9.43 19.96
N PRO A 296 -28.12 10.72 19.92
CA PRO A 296 -28.99 11.32 20.92
C PRO A 296 -30.40 10.71 20.87
N GLU A 297 -31.03 10.58 22.04
CA GLU A 297 -32.44 10.25 22.11
C GLU A 297 -33.29 11.39 21.52
N PRO A 298 -34.34 11.08 20.73
CA PRO A 298 -35.26 12.10 20.28
C PRO A 298 -35.90 12.78 21.51
N PRO A 299 -36.16 14.11 21.46
CA PRO A 299 -36.87 14.77 22.54
C PRO A 299 -38.19 14.05 22.80
N LEU A 300 -38.49 13.73 24.05
CA LEU A 300 -39.82 13.25 24.43
C LEU A 300 -40.82 14.30 23.93
N ALA A 301 -41.77 13.90 23.10
CA ALA A 301 -42.84 14.79 22.69
C ALA A 301 -43.53 15.27 23.98
N GLU A 302 -43.52 16.58 24.25
CA GLU A 302 -44.33 17.11 25.33
C GLU A 302 -45.77 16.69 25.06
N ALA A 303 -46.35 15.95 26.00
CA ALA A 303 -47.74 15.55 25.91
C ALA A 303 -48.56 16.85 25.85
N SER A 304 -49.02 17.22 24.66
CA SER A 304 -50.03 18.26 24.52
C SER A 304 -51.18 17.81 25.38
N GLU A 305 -51.45 18.55 26.47
CA GLU A 305 -52.65 18.37 27.28
C GLU A 305 -53.83 18.34 26.32
N LEU A 306 -54.44 17.17 26.19
CA LEU A 306 -55.73 17.01 25.55
C LEU A 306 -56.70 17.73 26.49
N THR A 307 -56.94 19.03 26.26
CA THR A 307 -58.00 19.75 26.95
C THR A 307 -59.31 19.07 26.56
N ASP A 308 -59.80 18.23 27.46
CA ASP A 308 -61.14 17.67 27.47
C ASP A 308 -62.14 18.83 27.58
N SER A 309 -62.55 19.36 26.43
CA SER A 309 -63.73 20.23 26.37
C SER A 309 -64.94 19.33 26.55
N GLY A 310 -65.31 19.15 27.82
CA GLY A 310 -66.44 18.34 28.25
C GLY A 310 -67.71 18.68 27.49
N GLU A 311 -68.33 17.61 27.01
CA GLU A 311 -69.68 17.53 26.48
C GLU A 311 -70.68 18.19 27.44
N GLY A 312 -71.28 19.32 27.02
CA GLY A 312 -72.42 19.94 27.68
C GLY A 312 -73.67 19.80 26.82
N ALA A 313 -74.52 18.83 27.13
CA ALA A 313 -75.91 18.75 26.70
C ALA A 313 -76.74 18.10 27.83
N PRO A 314 -78.08 18.26 27.93
CA PRO A 314 -79.01 19.10 27.15
C PRO A 314 -80.02 19.90 28.03
N GLN A 315 -80.68 20.91 27.47
CA GLN A 315 -82.11 21.22 27.66
C GLN A 315 -82.69 21.81 26.37
#